data_AF-A0A6A3ACR1-F1
#
_entry.id   AF-A0A6A3ACR1-F1
#
_cell.length_a   1.000
_cell.length_b   1.000
_cell.length_c   1.000
_cell.angle_alpha   90.00
_cell.angle_beta   90.00
_cell.angle_gamma   90.00
#
_symmetry.space_group_name_H-M   'P 1'
#
loop_
_entity.id
_entity.type
_entity.pdbx_description
1 polymer ?
#
loop_
_entity_poly.entity_id
_entity_poly.type
_entity_poly.pdbx_seq_one_letter_code
_entity_poly.pdbx_strand_id
1 'polypeptide(L)'
;MLESITDMVLFAAQVYASIRSGSLAIVASTLDSLLDLLSGFILWFTAFLMSTSNSYQYPIGKRRMQPVGILVFASVVATLGLQIILESVRKMEDEFNLTIEQERLVVGIMLGVTLVKLLVFYYRAFTYEIVKAYARDHFFNVMKNIVGLVAMLLAKYIDDRMDPVGAIILALYTIRTWSMTALENVNSLVGRSAGPEYLQKLTYLCWNHHKAIKNIDTVRAYSFGSHHFVEVDIVLPENMALQEAHDIGESLQEKLELLPDIERAFVHLDYEFSHKPEHEQAHAL
;
A
#
# COMPACT_ATOMS: atom_id res chain seq x y z
N MET A 1 -16.44 7.25 -2.91
CA MET A 1 -17.91 6.96 -2.90
C MET A 1 -18.42 6.63 -4.30
N LEU A 2 -18.18 7.48 -5.32
CA LEU A 2 -18.59 7.19 -6.70
C LEU A 2 -17.96 5.90 -7.27
N GLU A 3 -16.67 5.65 -6.99
CA GLU A 3 -15.95 4.44 -7.42
C GLU A 3 -16.55 3.16 -6.83
N SER A 4 -16.81 3.15 -5.52
CA SER A 4 -17.45 2.00 -4.84
C SER A 4 -18.83 1.66 -5.42
N ILE A 5 -19.58 2.64 -5.93
CA ILE A 5 -20.86 2.40 -6.62
C ILE A 5 -20.61 1.77 -8.00
N THR A 6 -19.63 2.27 -8.76
CA THR A 6 -19.26 1.71 -10.07
C THR A 6 -18.76 0.28 -9.95
N ASP A 7 -17.88 0.01 -8.98
CA ASP A 7 -17.34 -1.33 -8.71
C ASP A 7 -18.45 -2.29 -8.26
N MET A 8 -19.44 -1.80 -7.51
CA MET A 8 -20.58 -2.61 -7.06
C MET A 8 -21.49 -3.02 -8.21
N VAL A 9 -21.73 -2.11 -9.17
CA VAL A 9 -22.49 -2.40 -10.39
C VAL A 9 -21.73 -3.36 -11.29
N LEU A 10 -20.41 -3.18 -11.46
CA LEU A 10 -19.57 -4.08 -12.25
C LEU A 10 -19.56 -5.50 -11.67
N PHE A 11 -19.34 -5.61 -10.36
CA PHE A 11 -19.33 -6.90 -9.66
C PHE A 11 -20.66 -7.62 -9.81
N ALA A 12 -21.80 -6.94 -9.63
CA ALA A 12 -23.12 -7.54 -9.81
C ALA A 12 -23.34 -8.08 -11.24
N ALA A 13 -22.90 -7.34 -12.26
CA ALA A 13 -22.98 -7.77 -13.66
C ALA A 13 -22.09 -9.00 -13.95
N GLN A 14 -20.89 -9.03 -13.38
CA GLN A 14 -19.97 -10.15 -13.55
C GLN A 14 -20.41 -11.40 -12.80
N VAL A 15 -20.93 -11.28 -11.57
CA VAL A 15 -21.52 -12.41 -10.82
C VAL A 15 -22.66 -13.04 -11.62
N TYR A 16 -23.54 -12.21 -12.19
CA TYR A 16 -24.61 -12.70 -13.05
C TYR A 16 -24.07 -13.46 -14.28
N ALA A 17 -23.02 -12.92 -14.93
CA ALA A 17 -22.37 -13.59 -16.06
C ALA A 17 -21.70 -14.91 -15.67
N SER A 18 -21.06 -14.96 -14.49
CA SER A 18 -20.36 -16.14 -13.98
C SER A 18 -21.29 -17.31 -13.73
N ILE A 19 -22.42 -17.05 -13.06
CA ILE A 19 -23.42 -18.08 -12.74
C ILE A 19 -24.03 -18.66 -14.03
N ARG A 20 -24.17 -17.84 -15.07
CA ARG A 20 -24.77 -18.25 -16.35
C ARG A 20 -23.80 -18.97 -17.29
N SER A 21 -22.51 -18.68 -17.19
CA SER A 21 -21.50 -19.21 -18.11
C SER A 21 -20.74 -20.41 -17.59
N GLY A 22 -20.54 -20.55 -16.27
CA GLY A 22 -19.70 -21.63 -15.71
C GLY A 22 -18.20 -21.56 -16.08
N SER A 23 -17.74 -20.46 -16.70
CA SER A 23 -16.34 -20.31 -17.13
C SER A 23 -15.43 -19.76 -16.02
N LEU A 24 -14.29 -20.42 -15.77
CA LEU A 24 -13.29 -19.98 -14.80
C LEU A 24 -12.63 -18.64 -15.11
N ALA A 25 -12.49 -18.26 -16.39
CA ALA A 25 -12.02 -16.92 -16.75
C ALA A 25 -12.93 -15.83 -16.16
N ILE A 26 -14.23 -16.11 -16.11
CA ILE A 26 -15.23 -15.20 -15.53
C ILE A 26 -15.21 -15.31 -14.02
N VAL A 27 -15.12 -16.52 -13.46
CA VAL A 27 -14.98 -16.68 -12.00
C VAL A 27 -13.76 -15.90 -11.50
N ALA A 28 -12.60 -16.01 -12.18
CA ALA A 28 -11.40 -15.24 -11.88
C ALA A 28 -11.64 -13.72 -12.01
N SER A 29 -12.32 -13.27 -13.07
CA SER A 29 -12.68 -11.84 -13.25
C SER A 29 -13.67 -11.32 -12.20
N THR A 30 -14.61 -12.17 -11.76
CA THR A 30 -15.56 -11.83 -10.68
C THR A 30 -14.87 -11.74 -9.34
N LEU A 31 -13.92 -12.64 -9.06
CA LEU A 31 -13.10 -12.60 -7.86
C LEU A 31 -12.19 -11.37 -7.84
N ASP A 32 -11.60 -10.99 -8.98
CA ASP A 32 -10.81 -9.75 -9.10
C ASP A 32 -11.69 -8.51 -8.84
N SER A 33 -12.95 -8.52 -9.29
CA SER A 33 -13.87 -7.39 -9.07
C SER A 33 -14.47 -7.37 -7.65
N LEU A 34 -14.60 -8.53 -7.00
CA LEU A 34 -14.85 -8.62 -5.55
C LEU A 34 -13.68 -8.05 -4.75
N LEU A 35 -12.45 -8.33 -5.18
CA LEU A 35 -11.24 -7.80 -4.56
C LEU A 35 -11.18 -6.28 -4.69
N ASP A 36 -11.51 -5.72 -5.85
CA ASP A 36 -11.60 -4.26 -6.05
C ASP A 36 -12.60 -3.64 -5.04
N LEU A 37 -13.79 -4.23 -4.89
CA LEU A 37 -14.78 -3.80 -3.90
C LEU A 37 -14.29 -3.90 -2.45
N LEU A 38 -13.70 -5.05 -2.08
CA LEU A 38 -13.17 -5.27 -0.74
C LEU A 38 -12.02 -4.31 -0.43
N SER A 39 -11.18 -3.99 -1.42
CA SER A 39 -10.09 -3.03 -1.27
C SER A 39 -10.62 -1.63 -0.93
N GLY A 40 -11.63 -1.17 -1.66
CA GLY A 40 -12.28 0.12 -1.44
C GLY A 40 -12.97 0.18 -0.08
N PHE A 41 -13.63 -0.91 0.33
CA PHE A 41 -14.24 -1.01 1.65
C PHE A 41 -13.20 -0.99 2.77
N ILE A 42 -12.12 -1.77 2.67
CA ILE A 42 -11.06 -1.82 3.69
C ILE A 42 -10.37 -0.46 3.80
N LEU A 43 -10.01 0.18 2.69
CA LEU A 43 -9.39 1.51 2.71
C LEU A 43 -10.33 2.56 3.33
N TRP A 44 -11.62 2.54 2.97
CA TRP A 44 -12.61 3.44 3.56
C TRP A 44 -12.80 3.19 5.06
N PHE A 45 -12.93 1.93 5.45
CA PHE A 45 -13.11 1.54 6.85
C PHE A 45 -11.88 1.90 7.69
N THR A 46 -10.68 1.67 7.16
CA THR A 46 -9.43 2.06 7.80
C THR A 46 -9.30 3.57 7.90
N ALA A 47 -9.67 4.34 6.87
CA ALA A 47 -9.72 5.80 6.94
C ALA A 47 -10.72 6.30 8.00
N PHE A 48 -11.88 5.66 8.09
CA PHE A 48 -12.88 5.94 9.12
C PHE A 48 -12.34 5.68 10.53
N LEU A 49 -11.68 4.54 10.75
CA LEU A 49 -11.04 4.21 12.03
C LEU A 49 -9.91 5.19 12.39
N MET A 50 -9.17 5.69 11.40
CA MET A 50 -8.15 6.72 11.62
C MET A 50 -8.75 8.07 12.01
N SER A 51 -9.87 8.47 11.42
CA SER A 51 -10.56 9.73 11.74
C SER A 51 -11.19 9.75 13.15
N THR A 52 -11.55 8.57 13.68
CA THR A 52 -12.18 8.42 15.00
C THR A 52 -11.12 8.22 16.09
N SER A 53 -10.19 9.18 16.17
CA SER A 53 -9.11 9.20 17.15
C SER A 53 -9.55 9.89 18.44
N ASN A 54 -9.46 9.19 19.57
CA ASN A 54 -9.60 9.77 20.90
C ASN A 54 -8.20 9.90 21.51
N SER A 55 -7.74 11.14 21.76
CA SER A 55 -6.40 11.42 22.27
C SER A 55 -6.09 10.77 23.62
N TYR A 56 -7.10 10.43 24.43
CA TYR A 56 -6.88 9.75 25.72
C TYR A 56 -6.53 8.27 25.57
N GLN A 57 -7.09 7.59 24.56
CA GLN A 57 -6.78 6.17 24.29
C GLN A 57 -5.64 6.03 23.29
N TYR A 58 -5.52 6.98 22.37
CA TYR A 58 -4.55 7.00 21.27
C TYR A 58 -3.85 8.37 21.25
N PRO A 59 -2.93 8.64 22.19
CA PRO A 59 -2.24 9.94 22.29
C PRO A 59 -1.39 10.28 21.06
N ILE A 60 -1.04 9.26 20.26
CA ILE A 60 -0.27 9.35 19.02
C ILE A 60 -1.19 9.14 17.79
N GLY A 61 -2.51 9.12 18.00
CA GLY A 61 -3.49 8.82 16.95
C GLY A 61 -3.49 7.36 16.50
N LYS A 62 -4.21 7.10 15.40
CA LYS A 62 -4.48 5.74 14.86
C LYS A 62 -3.89 5.49 13.48
N ARG A 63 -2.88 6.27 13.05
CA ARG A 63 -2.32 6.18 11.68
C ARG A 63 -1.72 4.80 11.35
N ARG A 64 -1.32 4.02 12.37
CA ARG A 64 -0.89 2.61 12.25
C ARG A 64 -1.96 1.68 11.65
N MET A 65 -3.23 2.06 11.69
CA MET A 65 -4.32 1.25 11.15
C MET A 65 -4.25 1.10 9.64
N GLN A 66 -3.62 2.05 8.93
CA GLN A 66 -3.46 2.01 7.48
C GLN A 66 -2.64 0.81 6.99
N PRO A 67 -1.36 0.64 7.41
CA PRO A 67 -0.59 -0.54 7.06
C PRO A 67 -1.27 -1.85 7.49
N VAL A 68 -1.91 -1.88 8.67
CA VAL A 68 -2.64 -3.07 9.15
C VAL A 68 -3.80 -3.45 8.22
N GLY A 69 -4.58 -2.46 7.76
CA GLY A 69 -5.64 -2.68 6.77
C GLY A 69 -5.10 -3.25 5.46
N ILE A 70 -3.95 -2.74 4.99
CA ILE A 70 -3.28 -3.24 3.79
C ILE A 70 -2.81 -4.70 3.97
N LEU A 71 -2.30 -5.06 5.15
CA LEU A 71 -1.89 -6.44 5.46
C LEU A 71 -3.06 -7.42 5.47
N VAL A 72 -4.18 -7.04 6.08
CA VAL A 72 -5.42 -7.83 6.06
C VAL A 72 -5.86 -8.03 4.61
N PHE A 73 -5.87 -6.97 3.81
CA PHE A 73 -6.25 -7.07 2.41
C PHE A 73 -5.30 -7.97 1.61
N ALA A 74 -3.98 -7.82 1.78
CA ALA A 74 -2.99 -8.67 1.14
C ALA A 74 -3.20 -10.17 1.47
N SER A 75 -3.58 -10.50 2.70
CA SER A 75 -3.88 -11.88 3.09
C SER A 75 -5.11 -12.48 2.38
N VAL A 76 -6.16 -11.67 2.18
CA VAL A 76 -7.36 -12.06 1.43
C VAL A 76 -7.02 -12.29 -0.03
N VAL A 77 -6.25 -11.37 -0.64
CA VAL A 77 -5.79 -11.49 -2.02
C VAL A 77 -4.91 -12.73 -2.21
N ALA A 78 -4.00 -13.02 -1.28
CA ALA A 78 -3.17 -14.23 -1.36
C ALA A 78 -4.01 -15.51 -1.31
N THR A 79 -5.02 -15.56 -0.43
CA THR A 79 -5.93 -16.70 -0.29
C THR A 79 -6.74 -16.91 -1.58
N LEU A 80 -7.29 -15.86 -2.15
CA LEU A 80 -8.05 -15.93 -3.40
C LEU A 80 -7.16 -16.27 -4.60
N GLY A 81 -5.94 -15.73 -4.66
CA GLY A 81 -4.95 -16.09 -5.66
C GLY A 81 -4.62 -17.58 -5.64
N LEU A 82 -4.45 -18.17 -4.45
CA LEU A 82 -4.25 -19.61 -4.29
C LEU A 82 -5.45 -20.42 -4.78
N GLN A 83 -6.68 -19.98 -4.47
CA GLN A 83 -7.91 -20.62 -4.95
C GLN A 83 -7.99 -20.62 -6.48
N ILE A 84 -7.65 -19.50 -7.14
CA ILE A 84 -7.62 -19.40 -8.60
C ILE A 84 -6.61 -20.41 -9.19
N ILE A 85 -5.43 -20.54 -8.58
CA ILE A 85 -4.43 -21.52 -9.02
C ILE A 85 -4.97 -22.95 -8.90
N LEU A 86 -5.53 -23.32 -7.75
CA LEU A 86 -6.08 -24.67 -7.53
C LEU A 86 -7.21 -25.00 -8.51
N GLU A 87 -8.11 -24.06 -8.74
CA GLU A 87 -9.24 -24.25 -9.64
C GLU A 87 -8.78 -24.32 -11.11
N SER A 88 -7.77 -23.54 -11.49
CA SER A 88 -7.16 -23.60 -12.82
C SER A 88 -6.47 -24.95 -13.07
N VAL A 89 -5.77 -25.50 -12.07
CA VAL A 89 -5.13 -26.82 -12.17
C VAL A 89 -6.18 -27.92 -12.34
N ARG A 90 -7.26 -27.90 -11.55
CA ARG A 90 -8.37 -28.87 -11.69
C ARG A 90 -8.98 -28.85 -13.09
N LYS A 91 -9.17 -27.67 -13.67
CA LYS A 91 -9.74 -27.53 -15.01
C LYS A 91 -8.80 -27.99 -16.13
N MET A 92 -7.49 -28.06 -15.90
CA MET A 92 -6.59 -28.69 -16.88
C MET A 92 -6.80 -30.20 -17.01
N GLU A 93 -7.45 -30.83 -16.01
CA GLU A 93 -7.78 -32.26 -15.99
C GLU A 93 -9.18 -32.56 -16.60
N ASP A 94 -10.08 -31.57 -16.66
CA ASP A 94 -11.44 -31.69 -17.22
C ASP A 94 -11.58 -30.97 -18.58
N GLU A 95 -12.00 -31.67 -19.64
CA GLU A 95 -12.37 -31.06 -20.94
C GLU A 95 -13.69 -30.28 -20.81
N PHE A 96 -13.63 -28.98 -20.51
CA PHE A 96 -14.81 -28.14 -20.38
C PHE A 96 -15.10 -27.36 -21.67
N ASN A 97 -16.03 -27.85 -22.49
CA ASN A 97 -16.51 -27.17 -23.70
C ASN A 97 -17.62 -26.16 -23.38
N LEU A 98 -17.41 -24.87 -23.67
CA LEU A 98 -18.43 -23.83 -23.60
C LEU A 98 -19.25 -23.76 -24.90
N THR A 99 -20.56 -23.49 -24.79
CA THR A 99 -21.43 -23.31 -25.96
C THR A 99 -21.16 -21.95 -26.63
N ILE A 100 -21.19 -21.88 -27.97
CA ILE A 100 -20.87 -20.68 -28.79
C ILE A 100 -21.69 -19.43 -28.39
N GLU A 101 -22.93 -19.59 -27.91
CA GLU A 101 -23.75 -18.45 -27.45
C GLU A 101 -23.30 -17.90 -26.09
N GLN A 102 -22.86 -18.77 -25.17
CA GLN A 102 -22.34 -18.35 -23.86
C GLN A 102 -21.00 -17.61 -24.05
N GLU A 103 -20.15 -18.09 -24.94
CA GLU A 103 -18.85 -17.46 -25.25
C GLU A 103 -19.03 -16.00 -25.75
N ARG A 104 -20.01 -15.75 -26.62
CA ARG A 104 -20.26 -14.42 -27.22
C ARG A 104 -20.77 -13.40 -26.19
N LEU A 105 -21.63 -13.85 -25.26
CA LEU A 105 -22.13 -13.04 -24.14
C LEU A 105 -21.01 -12.66 -23.17
N VAL A 106 -20.10 -13.61 -22.91
CA VAL A 106 -18.98 -13.45 -21.98
C VAL A 106 -17.93 -12.49 -22.51
N VAL A 107 -17.54 -12.64 -23.78
CA VAL A 107 -16.62 -11.74 -24.45
C VAL A 107 -17.19 -10.32 -24.49
N GLY A 108 -18.50 -10.16 -24.71
CA GLY A 108 -19.18 -8.87 -24.68
C GLY A 108 -19.15 -8.20 -23.30
N ILE A 109 -19.39 -8.96 -22.22
CA ILE A 109 -19.36 -8.45 -20.84
C ILE A 109 -17.92 -8.10 -20.42
N MET A 110 -16.94 -8.95 -20.74
CA MET A 110 -15.51 -8.68 -20.47
C MET A 110 -15.00 -7.45 -21.22
N LEU A 111 -15.37 -7.30 -22.50
CA LEU A 111 -15.07 -6.09 -23.28
C LEU A 111 -15.74 -4.87 -22.67
N GLY A 112 -17.01 -4.96 -22.28
CA GLY A 112 -17.74 -3.87 -21.63
C GLY A 112 -17.09 -3.44 -20.31
N VAL A 113 -16.74 -4.38 -19.45
CA VAL A 113 -16.01 -4.16 -18.19
C VAL A 113 -14.67 -3.48 -18.46
N THR A 114 -13.91 -3.98 -19.43
CA THR A 114 -12.61 -3.40 -19.82
C THR A 114 -12.78 -1.97 -20.33
N LEU A 115 -13.78 -1.71 -21.18
CA LEU A 115 -14.05 -0.40 -21.75
C LEU A 115 -14.48 0.61 -20.68
N VAL A 116 -15.31 0.19 -19.72
CA VAL A 116 -15.72 1.02 -18.58
C VAL A 116 -14.53 1.35 -17.69
N LYS A 117 -13.70 0.35 -17.31
CA LYS A 117 -12.47 0.58 -16.52
C LYS A 117 -11.49 1.52 -17.25
N LEU A 118 -11.37 1.38 -18.57
CA LEU A 118 -10.49 2.22 -19.41
C LEU A 118 -11.04 3.65 -19.58
N LEU A 119 -12.37 3.82 -19.70
CA LEU A 119 -13.03 5.13 -19.71
C LEU A 119 -12.88 5.86 -18.38
N VAL A 120 -13.05 5.15 -17.26
CA VAL A 120 -12.84 5.71 -15.91
C VAL A 120 -11.38 6.15 -15.74
N PHE A 121 -10.42 5.33 -16.20
CA PHE A 121 -9.00 5.69 -16.22
C PHE A 121 -8.74 6.95 -17.08
N TYR A 122 -9.25 6.99 -18.31
CA TYR A 122 -9.02 8.10 -19.24
C TYR A 122 -9.61 9.43 -18.73
N TYR A 123 -10.84 9.39 -18.20
CA TYR A 123 -11.51 10.58 -17.67
C TYR A 123 -10.75 11.17 -16.46
N ARG A 124 -10.09 10.30 -15.67
CA ARG A 124 -9.40 10.68 -14.43
C ARG A 124 -7.93 11.06 -14.63
N ALA A 125 -7.24 10.46 -15.61
CA ALA A 125 -5.88 10.86 -15.99
C ALA A 125 -5.79 12.33 -16.41
N PHE A 126 -6.91 12.91 -16.88
CA PHE A 126 -7.00 14.30 -17.32
C PHE A 126 -7.49 15.30 -16.25
N THR A 127 -8.00 14.85 -15.10
CA THR A 127 -8.71 15.75 -14.16
C THR A 127 -7.98 16.08 -12.86
N TYR A 128 -7.00 15.31 -12.38
CA TYR A 128 -6.31 15.64 -11.11
C TYR A 128 -4.82 15.23 -11.09
N GLU A 129 -3.90 16.18 -10.87
CA GLU A 129 -2.46 15.95 -10.64
C GLU A 129 -2.14 15.23 -9.31
N ILE A 130 -3.13 15.04 -8.43
CA ILE A 130 -2.90 14.65 -7.03
C ILE A 130 -2.59 13.16 -6.82
N VAL A 131 -2.70 12.28 -7.82
CA VAL A 131 -2.65 10.84 -7.49
C VAL A 131 -1.78 9.98 -8.40
N LYS A 132 -0.46 10.20 -8.29
CA LYS A 132 0.56 9.27 -8.79
C LYS A 132 0.45 7.87 -8.16
N ALA A 133 -0.03 7.78 -6.92
CA ALA A 133 -0.27 6.53 -6.21
C ALA A 133 -1.55 5.81 -6.67
N TYR A 134 -2.66 6.54 -6.90
CA TYR A 134 -3.93 5.96 -7.39
C TYR A 134 -3.86 5.64 -8.89
N ALA A 135 -3.14 6.44 -9.67
CA ALA A 135 -2.86 6.14 -11.06
C ALA A 135 -2.05 4.84 -11.23
N ARG A 136 -1.17 4.54 -10.26
CA ARG A 136 -0.43 3.28 -10.23
C ARG A 136 -1.36 2.09 -9.96
N ASP A 137 -2.24 2.19 -8.97
CA ASP A 137 -3.21 1.13 -8.66
C ASP A 137 -4.17 0.86 -9.83
N HIS A 138 -4.72 1.91 -10.45
CA HIS A 138 -5.53 1.78 -11.65
C HIS A 138 -4.75 1.23 -12.85
N PHE A 139 -3.47 1.60 -13.02
CA PHE A 139 -2.63 1.03 -14.08
C PHE A 139 -2.43 -0.48 -13.90
N PHE A 140 -2.20 -0.94 -12.66
CA PHE A 140 -2.12 -2.38 -12.37
C PHE A 140 -3.45 -3.09 -12.64
N ASN A 141 -4.58 -2.48 -12.30
CA ASN A 141 -5.91 -3.04 -12.57
C ASN A 141 -6.24 -3.09 -14.07
N VAL A 142 -5.81 -2.09 -14.86
CA VAL A 142 -5.94 -2.11 -16.33
C VAL A 142 -5.02 -3.18 -16.94
N MET A 143 -3.78 -3.29 -16.47
CA MET A 143 -2.84 -4.34 -16.93
C MET A 143 -3.37 -5.74 -16.65
N LYS A 144 -3.92 -6.01 -15.46
CA LYS A 144 -4.53 -7.31 -15.12
C LYS A 144 -5.67 -7.67 -16.09
N ASN A 145 -6.54 -6.72 -16.41
CA ASN A 145 -7.65 -6.95 -17.36
C ASN A 145 -7.16 -7.21 -18.79
N ILE A 146 -6.16 -6.47 -19.26
CA ILE A 146 -5.58 -6.69 -20.59
C ILE A 146 -4.93 -8.06 -20.69
N VAL A 147 -4.14 -8.47 -19.68
CA VAL A 147 -3.50 -9.79 -19.65
C VAL A 147 -4.55 -10.91 -19.62
N GLY A 148 -5.61 -10.76 -18.83
CA GLY A 148 -6.72 -11.72 -18.81
C GLY A 148 -7.43 -11.85 -20.16
N LEU A 149 -7.67 -10.72 -20.85
CA LEU A 149 -8.32 -10.71 -22.16
C LEU A 149 -7.45 -11.35 -23.24
N VAL A 150 -6.13 -11.11 -23.21
CA VAL A 150 -5.18 -11.76 -24.12
C VAL A 150 -5.13 -13.27 -23.87
N ALA A 151 -5.09 -13.71 -22.61
CA ALA A 151 -5.11 -15.14 -22.27
C ALA A 151 -6.36 -15.85 -22.79
N MET A 152 -7.54 -15.24 -22.63
CA MET A 152 -8.81 -15.76 -23.15
C MET A 152 -8.82 -15.85 -24.68
N LEU A 153 -8.32 -14.82 -25.38
CA LEU A 153 -8.23 -14.84 -26.84
C LEU A 153 -7.25 -15.92 -27.34
N LEU A 154 -6.12 -16.10 -26.66
CA LEU A 154 -5.17 -17.16 -27.00
C LEU A 154 -5.78 -18.56 -26.81
N ALA A 155 -6.59 -18.75 -25.76
CA ALA A 155 -7.32 -20.01 -25.57
C ALA A 155 -8.26 -20.33 -26.72
N LYS A 156 -8.96 -19.32 -27.25
CA LYS A 156 -9.87 -19.48 -28.38
C LYS A 156 -9.17 -19.88 -29.69
N TYR A 157 -7.99 -19.32 -29.97
CA TYR A 157 -7.33 -19.47 -31.27
C TYR A 157 -6.24 -20.55 -31.30
N ILE A 158 -5.73 -21.00 -30.14
CA ILE A 158 -4.58 -21.90 -30.07
C ILE A 158 -4.93 -23.22 -29.38
N ASP A 159 -5.28 -23.19 -28.09
CA ASP A 159 -5.55 -24.38 -27.27
C ASP A 159 -6.38 -23.97 -26.04
N ASP A 160 -7.46 -24.71 -25.75
CA ASP A 160 -8.36 -24.47 -24.60
C ASP A 160 -7.60 -24.48 -23.26
N ARG A 161 -6.42 -25.10 -23.20
CA ARG A 161 -5.53 -25.10 -22.02
C ARG A 161 -4.83 -23.76 -21.76
N MET A 162 -4.84 -22.82 -22.70
CA MET A 162 -4.20 -21.52 -22.50
C MET A 162 -4.96 -20.62 -21.51
N ASP A 163 -6.27 -20.83 -21.33
CA ASP A 163 -7.08 -20.06 -20.38
C ASP A 163 -6.68 -20.37 -18.91
N PRO A 164 -6.65 -21.64 -18.45
CA PRO A 164 -6.11 -21.99 -17.14
C PRO A 164 -4.65 -21.54 -16.92
N VAL A 165 -3.79 -21.67 -17.93
CA VAL A 165 -2.38 -21.25 -17.83
C VAL A 165 -2.27 -19.74 -17.64
N GLY A 166 -3.05 -18.96 -18.39
CA GLY A 166 -3.10 -17.51 -18.23
C GLY A 166 -3.61 -17.09 -16.84
N ALA A 167 -4.63 -17.77 -16.33
CA ALA A 167 -5.16 -17.54 -14.98
C ALA A 167 -4.12 -17.82 -13.88
N ILE A 168 -3.35 -18.90 -14.00
CA ILE A 168 -2.25 -19.24 -13.07
C ILE A 168 -1.16 -18.16 -13.10
N ILE A 169 -0.73 -17.73 -14.28
CA ILE A 169 0.30 -16.69 -14.43
C ILE A 169 -0.17 -15.39 -13.77
N LEU A 170 -1.42 -14.98 -14.02
CA LEU A 170 -2.01 -13.78 -13.44
C LEU A 170 -2.12 -13.87 -11.91
N ALA A 171 -2.54 -15.03 -11.38
CA ALA A 171 -2.65 -15.28 -9.96
C ALA A 171 -1.27 -15.21 -9.27
N LEU A 172 -0.24 -15.85 -9.83
CA LEU A 172 1.13 -15.77 -9.32
C LEU A 172 1.68 -14.35 -9.31
N TYR A 173 1.44 -13.59 -10.39
CA TYR A 173 1.84 -12.19 -10.47
C TYR A 173 1.14 -11.34 -9.40
N THR A 174 -0.14 -11.57 -9.18
CA THR A 174 -0.94 -10.86 -8.17
C THR A 174 -0.44 -11.19 -6.77
N ILE A 175 -0.23 -12.47 -6.44
CA ILE A 175 0.31 -12.91 -5.15
C ILE A 175 1.68 -12.27 -4.90
N ARG A 176 2.57 -12.28 -5.89
CA ARG A 176 3.91 -11.67 -5.77
C ARG A 176 3.81 -10.18 -5.48
N THR A 177 2.97 -9.46 -6.23
CA THR A 177 2.80 -8.00 -6.08
C THR A 177 2.29 -7.67 -4.68
N TRP A 178 1.23 -8.35 -4.23
CA TRP A 178 0.66 -8.13 -2.89
C TRP A 178 1.57 -8.58 -1.75
N SER A 179 2.38 -9.62 -1.96
CA SER A 179 3.40 -10.04 -0.98
C SER A 179 4.48 -8.97 -0.81
N MET A 180 4.94 -8.34 -1.89
CA MET A 180 5.87 -7.22 -1.82
C MET A 180 5.24 -6.01 -1.10
N THR A 181 4.01 -5.64 -1.47
CA THR A 181 3.26 -4.57 -0.79
C THR A 181 3.08 -4.86 0.70
N ALA A 182 2.78 -6.12 1.07
CA ALA A 182 2.68 -6.52 2.46
C ALA A 182 4.01 -6.35 3.21
N LEU A 183 5.13 -6.81 2.63
CA LEU A 183 6.46 -6.63 3.23
C LEU A 183 6.84 -5.16 3.42
N GLU A 184 6.50 -4.29 2.46
CA GLU A 184 6.69 -2.84 2.59
C GLU A 184 5.88 -2.27 3.77
N ASN A 185 4.63 -2.69 3.92
CA ASN A 185 3.77 -2.25 5.02
C ASN A 185 4.18 -2.83 6.38
N VAL A 186 4.69 -4.07 6.42
CA VAL A 186 5.33 -4.64 7.63
C VAL A 186 6.54 -3.80 8.02
N ASN A 187 7.43 -3.47 7.07
CA ASN A 187 8.61 -2.64 7.34
C ASN A 187 8.24 -1.26 7.91
N SER A 188 7.15 -0.68 7.42
CA SER A 188 6.58 0.58 7.91
C SER A 188 6.03 0.48 9.34
N LEU A 189 5.57 -0.70 9.76
CA LEU A 189 5.11 -0.96 11.14
C LEU A 189 6.25 -1.31 12.11
N VAL A 190 7.29 -1.96 11.63
CA VAL A 190 8.41 -2.48 12.45
C VAL A 190 9.44 -1.39 12.78
N GLY A 191 9.36 -0.20 12.18
CA GLY A 191 10.32 0.87 12.47
C GLY A 191 11.53 0.86 11.54
N ARG A 192 11.34 0.56 10.25
CA ARG A 192 12.46 0.62 9.30
C ARG A 192 13.05 2.03 9.25
N SER A 193 14.37 2.14 9.31
CA SER A 193 15.05 3.44 9.26
C SER A 193 14.85 4.13 7.90
N ALA A 194 14.75 5.46 7.92
CA ALA A 194 14.70 6.28 6.74
C ALA A 194 15.98 6.13 5.90
N GLY A 195 15.87 6.43 4.60
CA GLY A 195 17.03 6.37 3.70
C GLY A 195 18.17 7.31 4.14
N PRO A 196 19.43 6.97 3.80
CA PRO A 196 20.60 7.75 4.21
C PRO A 196 20.55 9.20 3.73
N GLU A 197 19.98 9.46 2.55
CA GLU A 197 19.78 10.83 2.04
C GLU A 197 18.83 11.66 2.92
N TYR A 198 17.81 11.03 3.50
CA TYR A 198 16.87 11.71 4.40
C TYR A 198 17.53 11.99 5.75
N LEU A 199 18.25 11.01 6.30
CA LEU A 199 19.03 11.18 7.53
C LEU A 199 20.06 12.31 7.38
N GLN A 200 20.79 12.38 6.26
CA GLN A 200 21.73 13.47 5.99
C GLN A 200 21.05 14.85 5.96
N LYS A 201 19.85 14.95 5.38
CA LYS A 201 19.08 16.21 5.37
C LYS A 201 18.69 16.63 6.78
N LEU A 202 18.25 15.67 7.61
CA LEU A 202 17.92 15.93 9.02
C LEU A 202 19.16 16.38 9.78
N THR A 203 20.27 15.66 9.68
CA THR A 203 21.54 16.04 10.31
C THR A 203 21.98 17.44 9.90
N TYR A 204 21.89 17.78 8.61
CA TYR A 204 22.21 19.11 8.11
C TYR A 204 21.30 20.20 8.71
N LEU A 205 20.00 19.92 8.81
CA LEU A 205 19.04 20.85 9.39
C LEU A 205 19.31 21.09 10.88
N CYS A 206 19.58 20.03 11.64
CA CYS A 206 19.95 20.10 13.04
C CYS A 206 21.25 20.90 13.24
N TRP A 207 22.27 20.64 12.43
CA TRP A 207 23.58 21.30 12.55
C TRP A 207 23.49 22.81 12.33
N ASN A 208 22.67 23.22 11.37
CA ASN A 208 22.49 24.62 11.01
C ASN A 208 21.38 25.33 11.80
N HIS A 209 20.78 24.67 12.79
CA HIS A 209 19.67 25.25 13.54
C HIS A 209 20.11 26.40 14.44
N HIS A 210 21.18 26.19 15.22
CA HIS A 210 21.63 27.18 16.20
C HIS A 210 23.15 27.13 16.41
N LYS A 211 23.80 28.29 16.59
CA LYS A 211 25.27 28.40 16.75
C LYS A 211 25.82 27.76 18.01
N ALA A 212 24.96 27.53 19.01
CA ALA A 212 25.36 26.92 20.28
C ALA A 212 25.46 25.39 20.21
N ILE A 213 24.92 24.76 19.15
CA ILE A 213 25.05 23.32 18.93
C ILE A 213 26.52 23.02 18.62
N LYS A 214 27.16 22.25 19.51
CA LYS A 214 28.57 21.87 19.36
C LYS A 214 28.72 20.62 18.52
N ASN A 215 27.88 19.62 18.79
CA ASN A 215 27.91 18.31 18.18
C ASN A 215 26.47 17.81 17.97
N ILE A 216 26.30 16.92 17.00
CA ILE A 216 25.12 16.07 16.88
C ILE A 216 25.61 14.66 17.17
N ASP A 217 25.09 14.07 18.23
CA ASP A 217 25.50 12.73 18.63
C ASP A 217 24.80 11.68 17.77
N THR A 218 23.46 11.71 17.79
CA THR A 218 22.64 10.71 17.12
C THR A 218 21.53 11.38 16.31
N VAL A 219 21.28 10.88 15.10
CA VAL A 219 20.09 11.20 14.29
C VAL A 219 19.48 9.89 13.83
N ARG A 220 18.27 9.61 14.31
CA ARG A 220 17.49 8.45 13.91
C ARG A 220 16.18 8.95 13.34
N ALA A 221 15.83 8.41 12.18
CA ALA A 221 14.49 8.53 11.65
C ALA A 221 14.02 7.13 11.29
N TYR A 222 12.85 6.74 11.79
CA TYR A 222 12.28 5.43 11.52
C TYR A 222 10.80 5.53 11.23
N SER A 223 10.34 4.67 10.32
CA SER A 223 8.96 4.66 9.89
C SER A 223 8.03 4.25 11.03
N PHE A 224 6.95 5.00 11.15
CA PHE A 224 5.95 4.85 12.17
C PHE A 224 4.57 4.86 11.50
N GLY A 225 4.25 3.77 10.80
CA GLY A 225 3.14 3.77 9.84
C GLY A 225 3.50 4.56 8.58
N SER A 226 2.63 5.48 8.14
CA SER A 226 2.87 6.25 6.90
C SER A 226 3.84 7.43 7.04
N HIS A 227 4.26 7.77 8.26
CA HIS A 227 5.14 8.90 8.57
C HIS A 227 6.38 8.42 9.33
N HIS A 228 7.33 9.31 9.60
CA HIS A 228 8.54 9.03 10.36
C HIS A 228 8.47 9.65 11.76
N PHE A 229 9.05 8.93 12.70
CA PHE A 229 9.47 9.47 13.99
C PHE A 229 10.94 9.82 13.87
N VAL A 230 11.31 10.98 14.38
CA VAL A 230 12.69 11.46 14.35
C VAL A 230 13.17 11.66 15.78
N GLU A 231 14.31 11.07 16.10
CA GLU A 231 15.01 11.23 17.38
C GLU A 231 16.37 11.87 17.06
N VAL A 232 16.66 12.99 17.72
CA VAL A 232 17.90 13.75 17.54
C VAL A 232 18.49 14.08 18.88
N ASP A 233 19.77 13.78 19.04
CA ASP A 233 20.53 14.11 20.23
C ASP A 233 21.53 15.22 19.87
N ILE A 234 21.32 16.42 20.42
CA ILE A 234 22.19 17.59 20.19
C ILE A 234 23.00 17.93 21.44
N VAL A 235 24.25 18.30 21.24
CA VAL A 235 25.17 18.65 22.33
C VAL A 235 25.27 20.16 22.47
N LEU A 236 24.94 20.65 23.66
CA LEU A 236 24.98 22.06 24.04
C LEU A 236 26.09 22.33 25.07
N PRO A 237 26.45 23.60 25.34
CA PRO A 237 27.45 23.92 26.35
C PRO A 237 27.00 23.52 27.77
N GLU A 238 27.86 22.84 28.53
CA GLU A 238 27.61 22.43 29.93
C GLU A 238 27.11 23.55 30.85
N ASN A 239 27.62 24.77 30.66
CA ASN A 239 27.29 25.93 31.49
C ASN A 239 26.08 26.73 30.98
N MET A 240 25.36 26.22 29.96
CA MET A 240 24.17 26.86 29.42
C MET A 240 23.01 26.74 30.43
N ALA A 241 22.23 27.82 30.58
CA ALA A 241 21.04 27.76 31.41
C ALA A 241 20.03 26.77 30.81
N LEU A 242 19.40 25.94 31.64
CA LEU A 242 18.43 24.94 31.19
C LEU A 242 17.32 25.56 30.33
N GLN A 243 16.88 26.78 30.68
CA GLN A 243 15.89 27.51 29.90
C GLN A 243 16.38 27.78 28.46
N GLU A 244 17.61 28.27 28.28
CA GLU A 244 18.17 28.53 26.94
C GLU A 244 18.35 27.24 26.15
N ALA A 245 18.80 26.17 26.81
CA ALA A 245 18.94 24.86 26.20
C ALA A 245 17.57 24.33 25.73
N HIS A 246 16.55 24.44 26.59
CA HIS A 246 15.18 24.04 26.30
C HIS A 246 14.61 24.81 25.10
N ASP A 247 14.76 26.14 25.07
CA ASP A 247 14.27 26.98 23.96
C ASP A 247 14.93 26.60 22.61
N ILE A 248 16.22 26.24 22.63
CA ILE A 248 16.92 25.74 21.43
C ILE A 248 16.37 24.37 21.00
N GLY A 249 16.14 23.47 21.96
CA GLY A 249 15.60 22.13 21.71
C GLY A 249 14.16 22.16 21.19
N GLU A 250 13.29 22.92 21.83
CA GLU A 250 11.88 23.08 21.46
C GLU A 250 11.77 23.67 20.05
N SER A 251 12.50 24.76 19.76
CA SER A 251 12.51 25.35 18.42
C SER A 251 13.08 24.42 17.34
N LEU A 252 13.99 23.50 17.69
CA LEU A 252 14.47 22.47 16.77
C LEU A 252 13.40 21.41 16.53
N GLN A 253 12.70 20.98 17.59
CA GLN A 253 11.62 20.02 17.50
C GLN A 253 10.50 20.53 16.58
N GLU A 254 10.02 21.76 16.80
CA GLU A 254 8.99 22.38 15.96
C GLU A 254 9.44 22.44 14.49
N LYS A 255 10.69 22.79 14.24
CA LYS A 255 11.25 22.88 12.89
C LYS A 255 11.32 21.53 12.18
N LEU A 256 11.61 20.46 12.91
CA LEU A 256 11.59 19.10 12.38
C LEU A 256 10.15 18.65 12.11
N GLU A 257 9.21 18.92 13.01
CA GLU A 257 7.79 18.57 12.85
C GLU A 257 7.09 19.32 11.70
N LEU A 258 7.66 20.44 11.23
CA LEU A 258 7.20 21.14 10.03
C LEU A 258 7.59 20.44 8.71
N LEU A 259 8.54 19.50 8.73
CA LEU A 259 8.93 18.78 7.52
C LEU A 259 7.82 17.82 7.06
N PRO A 260 7.63 17.66 5.74
CA PRO A 260 6.74 16.64 5.24
C PRO A 260 7.22 15.26 5.68
N ASP A 261 6.26 14.38 5.96
CA ASP A 261 6.47 12.99 6.38
C ASP A 261 7.01 12.78 7.80
N ILE A 262 7.17 13.83 8.62
CA ILE A 262 7.47 13.70 10.06
C ILE A 262 6.16 13.83 10.85
N GLU A 263 5.85 12.82 11.66
CA GLU A 263 4.69 12.89 12.57
C GLU A 263 5.08 13.46 13.93
N ARG A 264 6.29 13.17 14.40
CA ARG A 264 6.80 13.66 15.66
C ARG A 264 8.32 13.67 15.67
N ALA A 265 8.90 14.67 16.32
CA ALA A 265 10.31 14.73 16.61
C ALA A 265 10.55 14.70 18.12
N PHE A 266 11.64 14.05 18.53
CA PHE A 266 12.15 14.05 19.88
C PHE A 266 13.57 14.62 19.82
N VAL A 267 13.80 15.70 20.55
CA VAL A 267 15.12 16.34 20.62
C VAL A 267 15.65 16.15 22.04
N HIS A 268 16.66 15.28 22.20
CA HIS A 268 17.41 15.15 23.43
C HIS A 268 18.51 16.22 23.47
N LEU A 269 18.71 16.81 24.64
CA LEU A 269 19.73 17.83 24.88
C LEU A 269 20.81 17.26 25.79
N ASP A 270 21.98 17.02 25.21
CA ASP A 270 23.15 16.52 25.94
C ASP A 270 24.17 17.62 26.17
N TYR A 271 25.03 17.40 27.17
CA TYR A 271 26.19 18.25 27.43
C TYR A 271 27.52 17.57 27.08
N GLU A 272 27.51 16.25 26.88
CA GLU A 272 28.66 15.44 26.45
C GLU A 272 28.33 14.57 25.23
N PHE A 273 29.35 14.02 24.58
CA PHE A 273 29.24 13.16 23.39
C PHE A 273 29.99 11.82 23.57
N SER A 274 30.43 11.53 24.79
CA SER A 274 31.20 10.32 25.13
C SER A 274 30.33 9.16 25.60
N HIS A 275 29.06 9.41 25.89
CA HIS A 275 28.12 8.41 26.37
C HIS A 275 27.81 7.36 25.28
N LYS A 276 27.61 6.11 25.67
CA LYS A 276 27.06 5.08 24.76
C LYS A 276 25.56 5.34 24.63
N PRO A 277 24.95 5.35 23.44
CA PRO A 277 23.53 5.68 23.29
C PRO A 277 22.66 4.96 24.34
N GLU A 278 21.87 5.68 25.16
CA GLU A 278 21.10 5.09 26.28
C GLU A 278 20.22 3.90 25.83
N HIS A 279 19.87 3.85 24.55
CA HIS A 279 18.99 2.85 23.94
C HIS A 279 19.71 1.74 23.15
N GLU A 280 21.04 1.56 23.26
CA GLU A 280 21.77 0.49 22.55
C GLU A 280 21.47 -0.94 23.06
N GLN A 281 20.97 -1.11 24.29
CA GLN A 281 20.81 -2.43 24.91
C GLN A 281 19.76 -3.33 24.23
N ALA A 282 18.92 -2.81 23.32
CA ALA A 282 17.90 -3.61 22.63
C ALA A 282 18.38 -4.29 21.32
N HIS A 283 19.57 -3.95 20.81
CA HIS A 283 20.05 -4.43 19.50
C HIS A 283 21.04 -5.60 19.57
N ALA A 284 21.31 -6.14 20.76
CA ALA A 284 22.17 -7.29 20.97
C ALA A 284 21.34 -8.59 21.11
N LEU A 285 20.66 -9.01 20.04
CA LEU A 285 20.09 -10.35 19.89
C LEU A 285 20.30 -10.87 18.48
#